data_AF-M0M003-F1
#
_entry.id   AF-M0M003-F1
#
_cell.length_a   1.000
_cell.length_b   1.000
_cell.length_c   1.000
_cell.angle_alpha   90.00
_cell.angle_beta   90.00
_cell.angle_gamma   90.00
#
_symmetry.space_group_name_H-M   'P 1'
#
loop_
_entity.id
_entity.type
_entity.pdbx_description
1 polymer ?
#
loop_
_entity_poly.entity_id
_entity_poly.type
_entity_poly.pdbx_seq_one_letter_code
_entity_poly.pdbx_strand_id
1 'polypeptide(L)'
;EELAEVTEVVTLIDEIAEETNLLAVNASIEAARATGDGSRFAVVASEIKSLAEETGEATGEIEAMVGDLQESAQEAVDEIGTMQREVVDGAETIEESLEVLEEIADGVQEANEGVQSINDATDEQARTSQQVVTMVDEATERSEQTLEETSSVAAAAEEQTATVSEIAGAAQSLSETAADLNGQLEAFTVADS
;
A
#
# COMPACT_ATOMS: atom_id res chain seq x y z
N GLU A 1 -40.78 31.08 2.36
CA GLU A 1 -41.45 32.31 2.81
C GLU A 1 -42.15 33.01 1.65
N GLU A 2 -41.47 33.35 0.56
CA GLU A 2 -42.12 33.99 -0.62
C GLU A 2 -43.26 33.16 -1.24
N LEU A 3 -43.12 31.84 -1.40
CA LEU A 3 -44.22 31.01 -1.94
C LEU A 3 -45.46 30.99 -1.04
N ALA A 4 -45.27 31.07 0.28
CA ALA A 4 -46.39 31.12 1.23
C ALA A 4 -47.13 32.47 1.15
N GLU A 5 -46.39 33.56 0.94
CA GLU A 5 -46.95 34.89 0.70
C GLU A 5 -47.71 34.93 -0.64
N VAL A 6 -47.22 34.26 -1.68
CA VAL A 6 -47.95 34.09 -2.94
C VAL A 6 -49.25 33.32 -2.73
N THR A 7 -49.25 32.22 -1.96
CA THR A 7 -50.48 31.49 -1.63
C THR A 7 -51.49 32.38 -0.90
N GLU A 8 -51.04 33.17 0.09
CA GLU A 8 -51.92 34.08 0.84
C GLU A 8 -52.54 35.16 -0.07
N VAL A 9 -51.76 35.70 -1.02
CA VAL A 9 -52.27 36.66 -2.01
C VAL A 9 -53.25 36.00 -2.98
N VAL A 10 -52.99 34.77 -3.44
CA VAL A 10 -53.88 34.04 -4.34
C VAL A 10 -55.22 33.74 -3.65
N THR A 11 -55.20 33.30 -2.39
CA THR A 11 -56.42 33.09 -1.59
C THR A 11 -57.22 34.40 -1.44
N LEU A 12 -56.55 35.52 -1.17
CA LEU A 12 -57.22 36.82 -1.09
C LEU A 12 -57.88 37.23 -2.43
N ILE A 13 -57.21 36.97 -3.56
CA ILE A 13 -57.77 37.27 -4.89
C ILE A 13 -58.98 36.38 -5.18
N ASP A 14 -58.95 35.11 -4.78
CA ASP A 14 -60.06 34.17 -4.91
C ASP A 14 -61.29 34.62 -4.09
N GLU A 15 -61.07 35.03 -2.84
CA GLU A 15 -62.12 35.61 -1.98
C GLU A 15 -62.74 36.88 -2.61
N ILE A 16 -61.91 37.76 -3.19
CA ILE A 16 -62.36 38.97 -3.90
C ILE A 16 -63.17 38.60 -5.16
N ALA A 17 -62.74 37.58 -5.90
CA ALA A 17 -63.44 37.10 -7.08
C ALA A 17 -64.82 36.51 -6.70
N GLU A 18 -64.91 35.73 -5.62
CA GLU A 18 -66.17 35.19 -5.13
C GLU A 18 -67.13 36.29 -4.64
N GLU A 19 -66.65 37.28 -3.89
CA GLU A 19 -67.44 38.44 -3.48
C GLU A 19 -67.93 39.26 -4.68
N THR A 20 -67.06 39.47 -5.67
CA THR A 20 -67.37 40.18 -6.91
C THR A 20 -68.43 39.43 -7.74
N ASN A 21 -68.33 38.11 -7.83
CA ASN A 21 -69.34 37.25 -8.47
C ASN A 21 -70.69 37.37 -7.77
N LEU A 22 -70.71 37.33 -6.43
CA LEU A 22 -71.93 37.46 -5.64
C LEU A 22 -72.57 38.86 -5.78
N LEU A 23 -71.77 39.92 -5.81
CA LEU A 23 -72.21 41.29 -6.11
C LEU A 23 -72.79 41.42 -7.52
N ALA A 24 -72.15 40.79 -8.52
CA ALA A 24 -72.60 40.79 -9.92
C ALA A 24 -73.93 40.04 -10.11
N VAL A 25 -74.13 38.93 -9.39
CA VAL A 25 -75.40 38.19 -9.37
C VAL A 25 -76.51 39.06 -8.76
N ASN A 26 -76.25 39.71 -7.63
CA ASN A 26 -77.22 40.61 -7.00
C ASN A 26 -77.57 41.81 -7.91
N ALA A 27 -76.58 42.40 -8.58
CA ALA A 27 -76.79 43.48 -9.54
C ALA A 27 -77.59 43.02 -10.76
N SER A 28 -77.35 41.81 -11.27
CA SER A 28 -78.10 41.22 -12.38
C SER A 28 -79.58 41.01 -12.01
N ILE A 29 -79.86 40.56 -10.78
CA ILE A 29 -81.22 40.40 -10.26
C ILE A 29 -81.94 41.75 -10.16
N GLU A 30 -81.27 42.77 -9.63
CA GLU A 30 -81.87 44.10 -9.45
C GLU A 30 -82.09 44.81 -10.80
N ALA A 31 -81.17 44.65 -11.75
CA ALA A 31 -81.31 45.14 -13.12
C ALA A 31 -82.50 44.52 -13.86
N ALA A 32 -82.83 43.25 -13.60
CA ALA A 32 -84.01 42.57 -14.13
C ALA A 32 -85.34 43.05 -13.50
N ARG A 33 -85.30 43.67 -12.31
CA ARG A 33 -86.46 44.21 -11.59
C ARG A 33 -86.76 45.68 -11.92
N ALA A 34 -85.77 46.44 -12.39
CA ALA A 34 -85.92 47.86 -12.69
C ALA A 34 -86.71 48.12 -14.00
N THR A 35 -87.65 49.07 -13.98
CA THR A 35 -88.34 49.57 -15.20
C THR A 35 -87.51 50.67 -15.87
N GLY A 36 -87.17 50.51 -17.16
CA GLY A 36 -86.39 51.49 -17.93
C GLY A 36 -85.04 50.93 -18.40
N ASP A 37 -83.95 51.66 -18.18
CA ASP A 37 -82.57 51.34 -18.63
C ASP A 37 -81.93 50.08 -17.99
N GLY A 38 -82.68 49.28 -17.21
CA GLY A 38 -82.21 48.08 -16.53
C GLY A 38 -81.58 47.02 -17.45
N SER A 39 -81.96 46.97 -18.73
CA SER A 39 -81.36 46.02 -19.68
C SER A 39 -79.88 46.31 -19.95
N ARG A 40 -79.44 47.57 -19.87
CA ARG A 40 -78.02 47.93 -20.07
C ARG A 40 -77.18 47.58 -18.86
N PHE A 41 -77.73 47.73 -17.66
CA PHE A 41 -77.07 47.32 -16.40
C PHE A 41 -76.99 45.80 -16.25
N ALA A 42 -77.97 45.05 -16.75
CA ALA A 42 -77.94 43.58 -16.75
C ALA A 42 -76.78 43.02 -17.58
N VAL A 43 -76.45 43.65 -18.72
CA VAL A 43 -75.31 43.25 -19.56
C VAL A 43 -73.99 43.49 -18.82
N VAL A 44 -73.83 44.65 -18.19
CA VAL A 44 -72.62 44.96 -17.40
C VAL A 44 -72.45 44.01 -16.22
N ALA A 45 -73.53 43.69 -15.51
CA ALA A 45 -73.49 42.75 -14.40
C ALA A 45 -73.14 41.31 -14.86
N SER A 46 -73.61 40.89 -16.04
CA SER A 46 -73.21 39.60 -16.65
C SER A 46 -71.73 39.58 -17.03
N GLU A 47 -71.18 40.69 -17.53
CA GLU A 47 -69.76 40.80 -17.89
C GLU A 47 -68.89 40.72 -16.63
N ILE A 48 -69.24 41.46 -15.57
CA ILE A 48 -68.52 41.41 -14.28
C ILE A 48 -68.56 39.99 -13.69
N LYS A 49 -69.70 39.30 -13.79
CA LYS A 49 -69.84 37.92 -13.35
C LYS A 49 -68.88 37.00 -14.09
N SER A 50 -68.80 37.12 -15.42
CA SER A 50 -67.90 36.34 -16.25
C SER A 50 -66.43 36.59 -15.90
N LEU A 51 -66.04 37.85 -15.70
CA LEU A 51 -64.67 38.21 -15.29
C LEU A 51 -64.33 37.65 -13.90
N ALA A 52 -65.28 37.64 -12.98
CA ALA A 52 -65.08 37.08 -11.65
C ALA A 52 -64.91 35.55 -11.69
N GLU A 53 -65.69 34.85 -12.52
CA GLU A 53 -65.54 33.41 -12.77
C GLU A 53 -64.18 33.08 -13.43
N GLU A 54 -63.77 33.86 -14.43
CA GLU A 54 -62.45 33.72 -15.10
C GLU A 54 -61.29 34.03 -14.14
N THR A 55 -61.47 35.00 -13.24
CA THR A 55 -60.47 35.31 -12.19
C THR A 55 -60.32 34.15 -11.22
N GLY A 56 -61.43 33.53 -10.79
CA GLY A 56 -61.42 32.35 -9.91
C GLY A 56 -60.78 31.10 -10.56
N GLU A 57 -60.98 30.91 -11.86
CA GLU A 57 -60.29 29.85 -12.62
C GLU A 57 -58.78 30.10 -12.66
N ALA A 58 -58.37 31.34 -12.94
CA ALA A 58 -56.95 31.72 -12.98
C ALA A 58 -56.27 31.63 -11.60
N THR A 59 -56.93 32.00 -10.50
CA THR A 59 -56.39 31.83 -9.14
C THR A 59 -56.19 30.36 -8.80
N GLY A 60 -57.14 29.49 -9.17
CA GLY A 60 -57.02 28.04 -8.98
C GLY A 60 -55.84 27.44 -9.77
N GLU A 61 -55.59 27.89 -11.00
CA GLU A 61 -54.40 27.47 -11.76
C GLU A 61 -53.09 27.92 -11.11
N ILE A 62 -53.04 29.14 -10.57
CA ILE A 62 -51.86 29.66 -9.85
C ILE A 62 -51.64 28.87 -8.55
N GLU A 63 -52.70 28.56 -7.80
CA GLU A 63 -52.60 27.77 -6.56
C GLU A 63 -51.99 26.38 -6.83
N ALA A 64 -52.44 25.71 -7.88
CA ALA A 64 -51.87 24.42 -8.30
C ALA A 64 -50.38 24.54 -8.65
N MET A 65 -50.01 25.55 -9.43
CA MET A 65 -48.60 25.79 -9.81
C MET A 65 -47.71 26.09 -8.60
N VAL A 66 -48.23 26.85 -7.63
CA VAL A 66 -47.51 27.16 -6.38
C VAL A 66 -47.38 25.91 -5.50
N GLY A 67 -48.36 25.00 -5.52
CA GLY A 67 -48.26 23.68 -4.91
C GLY A 67 -47.14 22.84 -5.50
N ASP A 68 -47.11 22.70 -6.82
CA ASP A 68 -46.08 21.93 -7.55
C ASP A 68 -44.66 22.49 -7.30
N LEU A 69 -44.53 23.83 -7.23
CA LEU A 69 -43.26 24.49 -6.92
C LEU A 69 -42.80 24.22 -5.49
N GLN A 70 -43.72 24.18 -4.52
CA GLN A 70 -43.39 23.85 -3.14
C GLN A 70 -42.94 22.40 -3.00
N GLU A 71 -43.61 21.46 -3.67
CA GLU A 71 -43.22 20.06 -3.70
C GLU A 71 -41.82 19.90 -4.31
N SER A 72 -41.59 20.50 -5.49
CA SER A 72 -40.28 20.47 -6.15
C SER A 72 -39.17 21.07 -5.29
N ALA A 73 -39.46 22.15 -4.55
CA ALA A 73 -38.50 22.76 -3.64
C ALA A 73 -38.17 21.84 -2.44
N GLN A 74 -39.16 21.13 -1.91
CA GLN A 74 -38.96 20.17 -0.83
C GLN A 74 -38.13 18.97 -1.29
N GLU A 75 -38.43 18.43 -2.48
CA GLU A 75 -37.64 17.35 -3.08
C GLU A 75 -36.18 17.76 -3.26
N ALA A 76 -35.92 18.98 -3.75
CA ALA A 76 -34.57 19.49 -3.92
C ALA A 76 -33.81 19.60 -2.58
N VAL A 77 -34.49 20.00 -1.50
CA VAL A 77 -33.88 20.04 -0.15
C VAL A 77 -33.52 18.64 0.33
N ASP A 78 -34.39 17.65 0.11
CA ASP A 78 -34.14 16.27 0.51
C ASP A 78 -33.00 15.63 -0.30
N GLU A 79 -32.91 15.95 -1.59
CA GLU A 79 -31.81 15.53 -2.47
C GLU A 79 -30.48 16.17 -2.03
N ILE A 80 -30.48 17.47 -1.71
CA ILE A 80 -29.30 18.15 -1.15
C ILE A 80 -28.86 17.50 0.16
N GLY A 81 -29.81 17.15 1.05
CA GLY A 81 -29.50 16.44 2.28
C GLY A 81 -28.87 15.07 2.04
N THR A 82 -29.26 14.39 0.96
CA THR A 82 -28.68 13.11 0.56
C THR A 82 -27.30 13.26 -0.04
N MET A 83 -27.11 14.20 -0.96
CA MET A 83 -25.79 14.52 -1.50
C MET A 83 -24.80 14.91 -0.40
N GLN A 84 -25.24 15.66 0.62
CA GLN A 84 -24.38 16.01 1.75
C GLN A 84 -23.90 14.78 2.52
N ARG A 85 -24.78 13.79 2.75
CA ARG A 85 -24.39 12.52 3.40
C ARG A 85 -23.40 11.74 2.54
N GLU A 86 -23.67 11.59 1.25
CA GLU A 86 -22.77 10.87 0.34
C GLU A 86 -21.39 11.53 0.25
N VAL A 87 -21.31 12.87 0.30
CA VAL A 87 -20.04 13.59 0.34
C VAL A 87 -19.26 13.32 1.63
N VAL A 88 -19.94 13.23 2.77
CA VAL A 88 -19.30 12.91 4.06
C VAL A 88 -18.79 11.46 4.05
N ASP A 89 -19.63 10.50 3.67
CA ASP A 89 -19.25 9.08 3.58
C ASP A 89 -18.09 8.88 2.57
N GLY A 90 -18.11 9.62 1.47
CA GLY A 90 -17.04 9.62 0.48
C GLY A 90 -15.73 10.20 1.01
N ALA A 91 -15.81 11.25 1.85
CA ALA A 91 -14.63 11.81 2.50
C ALA A 91 -14.00 10.84 3.50
N GLU A 92 -14.82 10.16 4.31
CA GLU A 92 -14.35 9.12 5.24
C GLU A 92 -13.65 7.96 4.49
N THR A 93 -14.25 7.50 3.39
CA THR A 93 -13.65 6.45 2.54
C THR A 93 -12.29 6.87 1.96
N ILE A 94 -12.15 8.14 1.59
CA ILE A 94 -10.88 8.69 1.09
C ILE A 94 -9.84 8.74 2.22
N GLU A 95 -10.23 9.12 3.42
CA GLU A 95 -9.36 9.16 4.60
C GLU A 95 -8.83 7.76 4.94
N GLU A 96 -9.70 6.75 5.00
CA GLU A 96 -9.29 5.34 5.17
C GLU A 96 -8.34 4.87 4.05
N SER A 97 -8.59 5.28 2.81
CA SER A 97 -7.72 4.94 1.68
C SER A 97 -6.34 5.58 1.78
N LEU A 98 -6.25 6.79 2.35
CA LEU A 98 -4.97 7.47 2.59
C LEU A 98 -4.17 6.75 3.68
N GLU A 99 -4.80 6.33 4.78
CA GLU A 99 -4.13 5.56 5.83
C GLU A 99 -3.52 4.27 5.27
N VAL A 100 -4.25 3.53 4.44
CA VAL A 100 -3.73 2.31 3.78
C VAL A 100 -2.54 2.63 2.86
N LEU A 101 -2.57 3.76 2.15
CA LEU A 101 -1.45 4.17 1.30
C LEU A 101 -0.21 4.56 2.10
N GLU A 102 -0.39 5.15 3.28
CA GLU A 102 0.71 5.43 4.21
C GLU A 102 1.34 4.13 4.73
N GLU A 103 0.53 3.15 5.14
CA GLU A 103 1.03 1.82 5.53
C GLU A 103 1.81 1.12 4.41
N ILE A 104 1.34 1.24 3.16
CA ILE A 104 2.05 0.71 1.99
C ILE A 104 3.38 1.42 1.79
N ALA A 105 3.42 2.75 1.95
CA ALA A 105 4.65 3.53 1.80
C ALA A 105 5.70 3.14 2.86
N ASP A 106 5.28 2.95 4.10
CA ASP A 106 6.13 2.48 5.19
C ASP A 106 6.67 1.07 4.91
N GLY A 107 5.81 0.16 4.45
CA GLY A 107 6.22 -1.20 4.06
C GLY A 107 7.23 -1.23 2.90
N VAL A 108 7.09 -0.31 1.94
CA VAL A 108 8.07 -0.15 0.85
C VAL A 108 9.40 0.38 1.38
N GLN A 109 9.38 1.31 2.34
CA GLN A 109 10.61 1.81 2.96
C GLN A 109 11.34 0.71 3.73
N GLU A 110 10.63 -0.08 4.55
CA GLU A 110 11.22 -1.19 5.29
C GLU A 110 11.81 -2.25 4.34
N ALA A 111 11.12 -2.57 3.24
CA ALA A 111 11.64 -3.47 2.21
C ALA A 111 12.95 -2.94 1.58
N ASN A 112 13.04 -1.62 1.33
CA ASN A 112 14.24 -1.00 0.79
C ASN A 112 15.42 -1.02 1.78
N GLU A 113 15.16 -0.84 3.08
CA GLU A 113 16.16 -1.00 4.14
C GLU A 113 16.65 -2.46 4.25
N GLY A 114 15.72 -3.42 4.10
CA GLY A 114 16.03 -4.84 4.02
C GLY A 114 16.94 -5.19 2.83
N VAL A 115 16.65 -4.65 1.65
CA VAL A 115 17.48 -4.84 0.44
C VAL A 115 18.88 -4.26 0.63
N GLN A 116 19.02 -3.09 1.23
CA GLN A 116 20.33 -2.50 1.54
C GLN A 116 21.14 -3.39 2.48
N SER A 117 20.51 -3.91 3.53
CA SER A 117 21.15 -4.84 4.48
C SER A 117 21.61 -6.14 3.80
N ILE A 118 20.83 -6.65 2.85
CA ILE A 118 21.21 -7.83 2.05
C ILE A 118 22.42 -7.53 1.16
N ASN A 119 22.47 -6.34 0.54
CA ASN A 119 23.62 -5.95 -0.28
C ASN A 119 24.91 -5.87 0.58
N ASP A 120 24.84 -5.24 1.75
CA ASP A 120 25.98 -5.15 2.66
C ASP A 120 26.47 -6.54 3.11
N ALA A 121 25.55 -7.45 3.44
CA ALA A 121 25.86 -8.82 3.79
C ALA A 121 26.49 -9.59 2.62
N THR A 122 26.01 -9.36 1.40
CA THR A 122 26.54 -9.98 0.18
C THR A 122 27.97 -9.51 -0.12
N ASP A 123 28.24 -8.22 0.07
CA ASP A 123 29.60 -7.65 -0.09
C ASP A 123 30.58 -8.22 0.95
N GLU A 124 30.15 -8.40 2.20
CA GLU A 124 30.97 -9.08 3.23
C GLU A 124 31.22 -10.56 2.88
N GLN A 125 30.21 -11.27 2.39
CA GLN A 125 30.36 -12.65 1.93
C GLN A 125 31.34 -12.78 0.76
N ALA A 126 31.32 -11.83 -0.18
CA ALA A 126 32.27 -11.79 -1.29
C ALA A 126 33.71 -11.60 -0.79
N ARG A 127 33.92 -10.67 0.14
CA ARG A 127 35.23 -10.45 0.79
C ARG A 127 35.72 -11.69 1.54
N THR A 128 34.84 -12.32 2.32
CA THR A 128 35.16 -13.55 3.06
C THR A 128 35.51 -14.69 2.11
N SER A 129 34.76 -14.84 1.01
CA SER A 129 35.03 -15.87 -0.01
C SER A 129 36.40 -15.67 -0.66
N GLN A 130 36.78 -14.43 -0.95
CA GLN A 130 38.10 -14.12 -1.50
C GLN A 130 39.23 -14.46 -0.51
N GLN A 131 39.03 -14.19 0.79
CA GLN A 131 39.97 -14.60 1.83
C GLN A 131 40.12 -16.13 1.91
N VAL A 132 39.01 -16.86 1.79
CA VAL A 132 39.03 -18.33 1.77
C VAL A 132 39.86 -18.85 0.59
N VAL A 133 39.70 -18.28 -0.60
CA VAL A 133 40.52 -18.63 -1.77
C VAL A 133 42.01 -18.43 -1.46
N THR A 134 42.39 -17.26 -0.93
CA THR A 134 43.78 -16.99 -0.55
C THR A 134 44.31 -17.98 0.48
N MET A 135 43.52 -18.33 1.50
CA MET A 135 43.94 -19.32 2.50
C MET A 135 44.16 -20.72 1.90
N VAL A 136 43.34 -21.11 0.91
CA VAL A 136 43.50 -22.39 0.20
C VAL A 136 44.77 -22.39 -0.65
N ASP A 137 45.07 -21.29 -1.34
CA ASP A 137 46.31 -21.14 -2.11
C ASP A 137 47.54 -21.26 -1.20
N GLU A 138 47.55 -20.55 -0.07
CA GLU A 138 48.64 -20.66 0.92
C GLU A 138 48.77 -22.07 1.50
N ALA A 139 47.66 -22.75 1.77
CA ALA A 139 47.68 -24.12 2.27
C ALA A 139 48.27 -25.10 1.24
N THR A 140 48.01 -24.85 -0.04
CA THR A 140 48.56 -25.63 -1.17
C THR A 140 50.07 -25.42 -1.24
N GLU A 141 50.54 -24.17 -1.24
CA GLU A 141 51.98 -23.85 -1.26
C GLU A 141 52.72 -24.49 -0.07
N ARG A 142 52.18 -24.38 1.15
CA ARG A 142 52.76 -25.04 2.33
C ARG A 142 52.79 -26.57 2.22
N SER A 143 51.79 -27.16 1.59
CA SER A 143 51.73 -28.61 1.37
C SER A 143 52.80 -29.07 0.37
N GLU A 144 53.04 -28.31 -0.70
CA GLU A 144 54.11 -28.57 -1.67
C GLU A 144 55.48 -28.47 -1.01
N GLN A 145 55.73 -27.42 -0.22
CA GLN A 145 56.98 -27.31 0.56
C GLN A 145 57.17 -28.50 1.51
N THR A 146 56.11 -28.92 2.21
CA THR A 146 56.19 -30.06 3.13
C THR A 146 56.55 -31.36 2.41
N LEU A 147 56.05 -31.55 1.17
CA LEU A 147 56.41 -32.71 0.35
C LEU A 147 57.89 -32.69 -0.07
N GLU A 148 58.42 -31.53 -0.45
CA GLU A 148 59.84 -31.37 -0.76
C GLU A 148 60.74 -31.66 0.44
N GLU A 149 60.40 -31.10 1.61
CA GLU A 149 61.11 -31.34 2.87
C GLU A 149 61.06 -32.83 3.26
N THR A 150 59.90 -33.48 3.13
CA THR A 150 59.74 -34.91 3.41
C THR A 150 60.60 -35.77 2.48
N SER A 151 60.67 -35.41 1.19
CA SER A 151 61.54 -36.07 0.21
C SER A 151 63.03 -35.94 0.58
N SER A 152 63.45 -34.75 1.00
CA SER A 152 64.82 -34.50 1.47
C SER A 152 65.15 -35.32 2.72
N VAL A 153 64.22 -35.39 3.68
CA VAL A 153 64.38 -36.21 4.90
C VAL A 153 64.49 -37.71 4.55
N ALA A 154 63.67 -38.20 3.62
CA ALA A 154 63.74 -39.59 3.18
C ALA A 154 65.11 -39.93 2.56
N ALA A 155 65.63 -39.06 1.69
CA ALA A 155 66.95 -39.23 1.10
C ALA A 155 68.07 -39.24 2.16
N ALA A 156 68.01 -38.34 3.14
CA ALA A 156 68.96 -38.31 4.25
C ALA A 156 68.89 -39.57 5.12
N ALA A 157 67.69 -40.13 5.33
CA ALA A 157 67.52 -41.38 6.07
C ALA A 157 68.09 -42.60 5.31
N GLU A 158 67.97 -42.63 3.97
CA GLU A 158 68.61 -43.65 3.14
C GLU A 158 70.14 -43.57 3.22
N GLU A 159 70.72 -42.36 3.10
CA GLU A 159 72.15 -42.14 3.24
C GLU A 159 72.65 -42.56 4.62
N GLN A 160 71.93 -42.17 5.69
CA GLN A 160 72.25 -42.57 7.06
C GLN A 160 72.22 -44.09 7.23
N THR A 161 71.26 -44.78 6.61
CA THR A 161 71.17 -46.26 6.65
C THR A 161 72.36 -46.92 5.97
N ALA A 162 72.82 -46.37 4.84
CA ALA A 162 74.02 -46.83 4.15
C ALA A 162 75.27 -46.64 5.02
N THR A 163 75.47 -45.44 5.59
CA THR A 163 76.60 -45.17 6.49
C THR A 163 76.60 -46.08 7.72
N VAL A 164 75.45 -46.35 8.32
CA VAL A 164 75.34 -47.28 9.46
C VAL A 164 75.74 -48.70 9.04
N SER A 165 75.37 -49.14 7.84
CA SER A 165 75.76 -50.45 7.31
C SER A 165 77.28 -50.55 7.08
N GLU A 166 77.90 -49.49 6.56
CA GLU A 166 79.36 -49.40 6.39
C GLU A 166 80.09 -49.44 7.75
N ILE A 167 79.61 -48.69 8.74
CA ILE A 167 80.15 -48.69 10.10
C ILE A 167 80.05 -50.10 10.71
N ALA A 168 78.91 -50.77 10.56
CA ALA A 168 78.72 -52.13 11.06
C ALA A 168 79.72 -53.11 10.41
N GLY A 169 79.92 -53.02 9.09
CA GLY A 169 80.93 -53.81 8.37
C GLY A 169 82.35 -53.54 8.85
N ALA A 170 82.73 -52.27 9.00
CA ALA A 170 84.04 -51.88 9.52
C ALA A 170 84.29 -52.38 10.95
N ALA A 171 83.27 -52.30 11.82
CA ALA A 171 83.34 -52.82 13.19
C ALA A 171 83.53 -54.35 13.20
N GLN A 172 82.88 -55.07 12.28
CA GLN A 172 83.05 -56.52 12.15
C GLN A 172 84.46 -56.90 11.67
N SER A 173 84.99 -56.23 10.64
CA SER A 173 86.37 -56.44 10.19
C SER A 173 87.40 -56.09 11.27
N LEU A 174 87.16 -55.04 12.06
CA LEU A 174 88.01 -54.68 13.20
C LEU A 174 87.99 -55.79 14.26
N SER A 175 86.82 -56.36 14.56
CA SER A 175 86.67 -57.48 15.48
C SER A 175 87.39 -58.74 15.00
N GLU A 176 87.29 -59.08 13.70
CA GLU A 176 88.00 -60.20 13.10
C GLU A 176 89.51 -60.02 13.17
N THR A 177 89.99 -58.82 12.85
CA THR A 177 91.42 -58.47 12.94
C THR A 177 91.92 -58.56 14.39
N ALA A 178 91.14 -58.08 15.36
CA ALA A 178 91.50 -58.18 16.77
C ALA A 178 91.55 -59.64 17.26
N ALA A 179 90.63 -60.50 16.79
CA ALA A 179 90.62 -61.92 17.11
C ALA A 179 91.82 -62.66 16.50
N ASP A 180 92.17 -62.36 15.24
CA ASP A 180 93.36 -62.91 14.59
C ASP A 180 94.64 -62.50 15.32
N LEU A 181 94.78 -61.21 15.66
CA LEU A 181 95.91 -60.71 16.43
C LEU A 181 96.03 -61.40 17.80
N ASN A 182 94.91 -61.63 18.49
CA ASN A 182 94.89 -62.35 19.76
C ASN A 182 95.32 -63.81 19.59
N GLY A 183 94.83 -64.50 18.55
CA GLY A 183 95.25 -65.88 18.25
C GLY A 183 96.74 -65.99 17.92
N GLN A 184 97.30 -65.02 17.19
CA GLN A 184 98.74 -64.93 16.95
C GLN A 184 99.52 -64.74 18.26
N LEU A 185 99.05 -63.88 19.17
CA LEU A 185 99.67 -63.67 20.48
C LEU A 185 99.63 -64.95 21.35
N GLU A 186 98.53 -65.71 21.33
CA GLU A 186 98.41 -66.99 22.04
C GLU A 186 99.45 -68.01 21.56
N ALA A 187 99.79 -68.02 20.26
CA ALA A 187 100.85 -68.86 19.71
C ALA A 187 102.26 -68.46 20.18
N PHE A 188 102.46 -67.20 20.61
CA PHE A 188 103.71 -66.72 21.19
C PHE A 188 103.79 -66.89 22.71
N THR A 189 102.66 -67.09 23.42
CA THR A 189 102.66 -67.56 24.82
C THR A 189 103.09 -69.02 24.89
N VAL A 190 104.41 -69.23 24.95
CA VAL A 190 105.01 -70.47 25.40
C VAL A 190 104.60 -70.68 26.86
N ALA A 191 104.02 -71.85 27.17
CA ALA A 191 103.81 -72.27 28.54
C ALA A 191 105.12 -72.12 29.31
N ASP A 192 105.12 -71.24 30.32
CA ASP A 192 106.16 -71.27 31.34
C ASP A 192 106.20 -72.70 31.90
N SER A 193 107.41 -73.23 31.87
CA SER A 193 107.86 -74.58 32.27
C SER A 193 107.31 -75.09 33.60
#